data_AF-A0A358S3Z2-F1
#
_entry.id   AF-A0A358S3Z2-F1
#
_cell.length_a   1.000
_cell.length_b   1.000
_cell.length_c   1.000
_cell.angle_alpha   90.00
_cell.angle_beta   90.00
_cell.angle_gamma   90.00
#
_symmetry.space_group_name_H-M   'P 1'
#
loop_
_entity.id
_entity.type
_entity.pdbx_description
1 polymer ?
#
loop_
_entity_poly.entity_id
_entity_poly.type
_entity_poly.pdbx_seq_one_letter_code
_entity_poly.pdbx_strand_id
1 'polypeptide(L)'
;MYNSTTRVPGGRSYADAVFRTTADAKSYAQKMFHRVIEKKSFNPEEIRFFTTEEFFILIYQKKPFHMEDFNFVELKRSEGVHAFEEWLSKTIFQKIREK
;
A
#
# COMPACT_ATOMS: atom_id res chain seq x y z
N MET A 1 -8.25 -20.53 -38.86
CA MET A 1 -8.40 -21.28 -37.60
C MET A 1 -8.00 -20.39 -36.44
N TYR A 2 -8.73 -20.49 -35.35
CA TYR A 2 -8.79 -19.55 -34.22
C TYR A 2 -7.45 -19.26 -33.53
N ASN A 3 -7.33 -18.01 -33.07
CA ASN A 3 -6.33 -17.50 -32.14
C ASN A 3 -6.17 -18.38 -30.90
N SER A 4 -4.93 -18.71 -30.55
CA SER A 4 -4.55 -19.04 -29.18
C SER A 4 -3.25 -18.30 -28.86
N THR A 5 -3.37 -17.02 -28.54
CA THR A 5 -2.32 -16.30 -27.82
C THR A 5 -2.17 -16.97 -26.47
N THR A 6 -1.14 -17.80 -26.33
CA THR A 6 -0.73 -18.46 -25.10
C THR A 6 -0.50 -17.36 -24.05
N ARG A 7 -1.48 -17.13 -23.16
CA ARG A 7 -1.35 -16.20 -22.04
C ARG A 7 -0.30 -16.80 -21.08
N VAL A 8 0.92 -16.31 -21.19
CA VAL A 8 1.99 -16.60 -20.23
C VAL A 8 1.53 -16.09 -18.85
N PRO A 9 1.48 -16.93 -17.80
CA PRO A 9 0.98 -16.55 -16.48
C PRO A 9 1.98 -15.69 -15.67
N GLY A 10 2.86 -14.94 -16.34
CA GLY A 10 3.89 -14.07 -15.73
C GLY A 10 3.46 -12.62 -15.49
N GLY A 11 2.26 -12.22 -15.95
CA GLY A 11 1.88 -10.80 -16.04
C GLY A 11 1.75 -10.05 -14.70
N ARG A 12 1.34 -10.71 -13.62
CA ARG A 12 1.11 -10.03 -12.33
C ARG A 12 2.41 -9.60 -11.65
N SER A 13 3.45 -10.42 -11.70
CA SER A 13 4.71 -10.14 -11.00
C SER A 13 5.50 -9.02 -11.68
N TYR A 14 5.55 -9.04 -13.02
CA TYR A 14 6.20 -7.99 -13.80
C TYR A 14 5.47 -6.65 -13.70
N ALA A 15 4.14 -6.65 -13.85
CA ALA A 15 3.35 -5.42 -13.73
C ALA A 15 3.40 -4.81 -12.32
N ASP A 16 3.47 -5.62 -11.26
CA ASP A 16 3.65 -5.14 -9.89
C ASP A 16 5.04 -4.53 -9.70
N ALA A 17 6.09 -5.18 -10.22
CA ALA A 17 7.44 -4.65 -10.17
C ALA A 17 7.57 -3.30 -10.88
N VAL A 18 7.01 -3.19 -12.09
CA VAL A 18 6.96 -1.92 -12.84
C VAL A 18 6.18 -0.86 -12.08
N PHE A 19 5.00 -1.20 -11.54
CA PHE A 19 4.21 -0.25 -10.75
C PHE A 19 5.00 0.27 -9.54
N ARG A 20 5.71 -0.60 -8.82
CA ARG A 20 6.45 -0.22 -7.62
C ARG A 20 7.61 0.74 -7.91
N THR A 21 8.14 0.73 -9.14
CA THR A 21 9.25 1.60 -9.54
C THR A 21 8.79 2.87 -10.25
N THR A 22 7.63 2.87 -10.92
CA THR A 22 7.19 4.01 -11.76
C THR A 22 6.04 4.81 -11.17
N ALA A 23 5.29 4.28 -10.20
CA ALA A 23 4.17 5.01 -9.60
C ALA A 23 4.66 6.20 -8.78
N ASP A 24 3.91 7.30 -8.81
CA ASP A 24 4.11 8.40 -7.88
C ASP A 24 3.87 7.95 -6.42
N ALA A 25 4.47 8.67 -5.47
CA ALA A 25 4.40 8.36 -4.03
C ALA A 25 2.97 8.14 -3.52
N LYS A 26 2.02 8.97 -3.96
CA LYS A 26 0.63 8.90 -3.53
C LYS A 26 -0.08 7.66 -4.06
N SER A 27 -0.03 7.43 -5.37
CA SER A 27 -0.62 6.24 -6.01
C SER A 27 -0.02 4.96 -5.47
N TYR A 28 1.30 4.94 -5.26
CA TYR A 28 2.00 3.84 -4.63
C TYR A 28 1.48 3.59 -3.21
N ALA A 29 1.41 4.63 -2.37
CA ALA A 29 1.00 4.49 -0.98
C ALA A 29 -0.45 3.98 -0.86
N GLN A 30 -1.37 4.51 -1.67
CA GLN A 30 -2.76 4.05 -1.72
C GLN A 30 -2.87 2.58 -2.12
N LYS A 31 -2.16 2.15 -3.17
CA LYS A 31 -2.20 0.74 -3.60
C LYS A 31 -1.59 -0.19 -2.56
N MET A 32 -0.49 0.21 -1.93
CA MET A 32 0.12 -0.59 -0.85
C MET A 32 -0.80 -0.69 0.37
N PHE A 33 -1.50 0.39 0.73
CA PHE A 33 -2.52 0.35 1.77
C PHE A 33 -3.61 -0.69 1.48
N HIS A 34 -4.24 -0.63 0.30
CA HIS A 34 -5.28 -1.60 -0.07
C HIS A 34 -4.78 -3.04 -0.01
N ARG A 35 -3.57 -3.28 -0.53
CA ARG A 35 -2.91 -4.59 -0.46
C ARG A 35 -2.70 -5.06 0.97
N VAL A 36 -2.30 -4.18 1.89
CA VAL A 36 -2.12 -4.53 3.32
C VAL A 36 -3.46 -4.88 3.97
N ILE A 37 -4.51 -4.09 3.72
CA ILE A 37 -5.86 -4.37 4.24
C ILE A 37 -6.34 -5.74 3.78
N GLU A 38 -6.24 -6.04 2.47
CA GLU A 38 -6.63 -7.32 1.89
C GLU A 38 -5.79 -8.48 2.42
N LYS A 39 -4.46 -8.36 2.40
CA LYS A 39 -3.52 -9.43 2.79
C LYS A 39 -3.62 -9.80 4.26
N LYS A 40 -3.98 -8.85 5.12
CA LYS A 40 -4.13 -9.07 6.57
C LYS A 40 -5.59 -9.28 7.00
N SER A 41 -6.53 -9.26 6.06
CA SER A 41 -7.97 -9.34 6.33
C SER A 41 -8.42 -8.32 7.38
N PHE A 42 -7.86 -7.12 7.32
CA PHE A 42 -8.28 -6.03 8.20
C PHE A 42 -9.65 -5.50 7.76
N ASN A 43 -10.48 -5.06 8.71
CA ASN A 43 -11.78 -4.50 8.39
C ASN A 43 -11.63 -3.12 7.70
N PRO A 44 -12.00 -2.98 6.41
CA PRO A 44 -11.86 -1.71 5.69
C PRO A 44 -12.76 -0.60 6.25
N GLU A 45 -13.82 -0.93 6.99
CA GLU A 45 -14.68 0.06 7.64
C GLU A 45 -14.02 0.68 8.88
N GLU A 46 -13.12 -0.06 9.53
CA GLU A 46 -12.42 0.40 10.73
C GLU A 46 -11.17 1.20 10.42
N ILE A 47 -10.49 0.90 9.31
CA ILE A 47 -9.21 1.51 8.94
C ILE A 47 -9.36 2.23 7.61
N ARG A 48 -9.14 3.55 7.62
CA ARG A 48 -9.23 4.39 6.43
C ARG A 48 -7.90 5.05 6.13
N PHE A 49 -7.65 5.23 4.84
CA PHE A 49 -6.49 5.93 4.30
C PHE A 49 -6.95 7.21 3.65
N PHE A 50 -6.59 8.35 4.24
CA PHE A 50 -6.87 9.67 3.69
C PHE A 50 -5.59 10.24 3.08
N THR A 51 -5.70 10.94 1.94
CA THR A 51 -4.56 11.53 1.25
C THR A 51 -4.84 12.95 0.80
N THR A 52 -3.85 13.81 0.90
CA THR A 52 -3.79 15.12 0.24
C THR A 52 -2.86 15.05 -0.97
N GLU A 53 -2.31 16.19 -1.40
CA GLU A 53 -1.21 16.23 -2.37
C GLU A 53 0.16 16.00 -1.73
N GLU A 54 0.30 16.29 -0.44
CA GLU A 54 1.60 16.30 0.25
C GLU A 54 1.76 15.16 1.26
N PHE A 55 0.66 14.69 1.85
CA PHE A 55 0.69 13.72 2.94
C PHE A 55 -0.48 12.74 2.93
N PHE A 56 -0.37 11.71 3.76
CA PHE A 56 -1.46 10.79 4.06
C PHE A 56 -1.70 10.66 5.58
N ILE A 57 -2.91 10.25 5.93
CA ILE A 57 -3.33 9.99 7.31
C ILE A 57 -3.96 8.60 7.39
N LEU A 58 -3.52 7.81 8.36
CA LEU A 58 -4.17 6.58 8.78
C LEU A 58 -5.19 6.89 9.88
N ILE A 59 -6.42 6.42 9.68
CA ILE A 59 -7.54 6.65 10.58
C ILE A 59 -8.03 5.28 11.06
N TYR A 60 -8.13 5.09 12.38
CA TYR A 60 -8.70 3.90 13.01
C TYR A 60 -9.94 4.29 13.80
N GLN A 61 -11.08 3.65 13.54
CA GLN A 61 -12.36 3.91 14.22
C GLN A 61 -12.71 5.41 14.29
N LYS A 62 -12.59 6.10 13.15
CA LYS A 62 -12.82 7.55 12.97
C LYS A 62 -11.83 8.46 13.71
N LYS A 63 -10.76 7.94 14.31
CA LYS A 63 -9.70 8.72 14.93
C LYS A 63 -8.41 8.65 14.11
N PRO A 64 -7.83 9.78 13.69
CA PRO A 64 -6.51 9.77 13.08
C PRO A 64 -5.49 9.29 14.12
N PHE A 65 -4.56 8.44 13.71
CA PHE A 65 -3.53 7.92 14.62
C PHE A 65 -2.11 8.03 14.07
N HIS A 66 -1.96 8.23 12.77
CA HIS A 66 -0.65 8.33 12.14
C HIS A 66 -0.72 9.17 10.87
N MET A 67 0.29 10.00 10.64
CA MET A 67 0.37 10.90 9.50
C MET A 67 1.83 10.94 9.03
N GLU A 68 2.04 10.83 7.73
CA GLU A 68 3.36 10.94 7.11
C GLU A 68 3.23 11.66 5.76
N ASP A 69 4.30 12.33 5.35
CA ASP A 69 4.39 12.95 4.04
C ASP A 69 4.75 11.94 2.94
N PHE A 70 4.67 12.36 1.68
CA PHE A 70 5.06 11.52 0.56
C PHE A 70 6.59 11.38 0.38
N ASN A 71 7.40 12.24 1.00
CA ASN A 71 8.86 12.07 1.01
C ASN A 71 9.25 10.85 1.86
N PHE A 72 8.55 10.61 2.97
CA PHE A 72 8.70 9.42 3.79
C PHE A 72 8.40 8.14 2.99
N VAL A 73 7.38 8.17 2.12
CA VAL A 73 7.05 7.03 1.25
C VAL A 73 8.19 6.72 0.29
N GLU A 74 8.78 7.75 -0.33
CA GLU A 74 9.94 7.58 -1.22
C GLU A 74 11.18 7.09 -0.46
N LEU A 75 11.42 7.62 0.74
CA LEU A 75 12.48 7.14 1.62
C LEU A 75 12.31 5.63 1.90
N LYS A 76 11.10 5.21 2.30
CA LYS A 76 10.81 3.78 2.53
C LYS A 76 10.90 2.94 1.28
N ARG A 77 10.55 3.48 0.10
CA ARG A 77 10.72 2.78 -1.16
C ARG A 77 12.20 2.53 -1.47
N SER A 78 13.08 3.48 -1.13
CA SER A 78 14.52 3.33 -1.33
C SER A 78 15.16 2.27 -0.42
N GLU A 79 14.57 2.02 0.76
CA GLU A 79 15.01 0.96 1.70
C GLU A 79 14.73 -0.46 1.17
N GLY A 80 13.79 -0.62 0.23
CA GLY A 80 13.52 -1.91 -0.40
C GLY A 80 12.12 -2.03 -1.01
N VAL A 81 11.96 -3.01 -1.92
CA VAL A 81 10.74 -3.22 -2.73
C VAL A 81 9.46 -3.36 -1.87
N HIS A 82 9.58 -3.95 -0.68
CA HIS A 82 8.47 -4.18 0.25
C HIS A 82 8.55 -3.36 1.54
N ALA A 83 9.57 -2.52 1.72
CA ALA A 83 9.82 -1.87 3.01
C ALA A 83 8.65 -0.97 3.46
N PHE A 84 8.02 -0.22 2.55
CA PHE A 84 6.83 0.56 2.87
C PHE A 84 5.60 -0.31 3.18
N GLU A 85 5.37 -1.40 2.43
CA GLU A 85 4.26 -2.34 2.69
C GLU A 85 4.40 -3.00 4.07
N GLU A 86 5.63 -3.40 4.43
CA GLU A 86 5.93 -3.97 5.73
C GLU A 86 5.75 -2.97 6.86
N TRP A 87 6.22 -1.74 6.67
CA TRP A 87 6.03 -0.65 7.61
C TRP A 87 4.54 -0.38 7.84
N LEU A 88 3.74 -0.20 6.78
CA LEU A 88 2.28 -0.01 6.87
C LEU A 88 1.62 -1.14 7.67
N SER A 89 1.99 -2.39 7.36
CA SER A 89 1.42 -3.54 8.05
C SER A 89 1.77 -3.56 9.54
N LYS A 90 3.00 -3.18 9.92
CA LYS A 90 3.42 -3.12 11.34
C LYS A 90 2.70 -2.00 12.07
N THR A 91 2.65 -0.80 11.48
CA THR A 91 1.99 0.38 12.05
C THR A 91 0.51 0.14 12.31
N ILE A 92 -0.22 -0.39 11.33
CA ILE A 92 -1.65 -0.71 11.48
C ILE A 92 -1.85 -1.80 12.53
N PHE A 93 -1.04 -2.87 12.50
CA PHE A 93 -1.17 -3.97 13.45
C PHE A 93 -0.90 -3.56 14.90
N GLN A 94 0.11 -2.73 15.13
CA GLN A 94 0.38 -2.13 16.43
C GLN A 94 -0.83 -1.34 16.92
N LYS A 95 -1.42 -0.49 16.07
CA LYS A 95 -2.58 0.29 16.46
C LYS A 95 -3.79 -0.56 16.86
N ILE A 96 -4.06 -1.64 16.13
CA ILE A 96 -5.15 -2.55 16.45
C ILE A 96 -4.93 -3.26 17.80
N ARG A 97 -3.67 -3.55 18.15
CA ARG A 97 -3.31 -4.22 19.41
C ARG A 97 -3.32 -3.33 20.64
N GLU A 98 -3.25 -2.01 20.48
CA GLU A 98 -3.35 -1.04 21.59
C GLU A 98 -4.77 -0.93 22.18
N LYS A 99 -5.71 -1.80 21.80
CA LYS A 99 -7.01 -1.98 22.46
C LYS A 99 -6.84 -2.43 23.91
#